data_AF-A0A183BMW5-F1
#
_entry.id   AF-A0A183BMW5-F1
#
_cell.length_a   1.000
_cell.length_b   1.000
_cell.length_c   1.000
_cell.angle_alpha   90.00
_cell.angle_beta   90.00
_cell.angle_gamma   90.00
#
_symmetry.space_group_name_H-M   'P 1'
#
loop_
_entity.id
_entity.type
_entity.pdbx_description
1 polymer ?
#
loop_
_entity_poly.entity_id
_entity_poly.type
_entity_poly.pdbx_seq_one_letter_code
_entity_poly.pdbx_strand_id
1 'polypeptide(L)'
;MIDTAYGTINNDSDGNEYVEIDGKKYFGIVLHEQQLMGGRVPLNYADFLRQFGMILPLSFPDRLNTYALDCNNYFRSQSARIRQNAAMLIGFMLTALTPELRGTLSKDLIFSGLEQLLRDPDEDVRVQTVSAIALLYAFA
;
A
#
# COMPACT_ATOMS: atom_id res chain seq x y z
N MET A 1 19.92 11.72 -15.03
CA MET A 1 18.76 10.80 -15.03
C MET A 1 19.09 9.73 -14.00
N ILE A 2 18.41 9.75 -12.86
CA ILE A 2 18.57 8.70 -11.85
C ILE A 2 17.39 7.75 -12.08
N ASP A 3 17.69 6.56 -12.59
CA ASP A 3 16.70 5.49 -12.70
C ASP A 3 16.51 4.88 -11.33
N THR A 4 15.26 4.85 -10.88
CA THR A 4 14.85 4.17 -9.65
C THR A 4 14.28 2.81 -10.00
N ALA A 5 14.04 1.96 -9.00
CA ALA A 5 13.34 0.69 -9.22
C ALA A 5 11.90 0.86 -9.75
N TYR A 6 11.37 2.08 -9.75
CA TYR A 6 9.96 2.40 -10.00
C TYR A 6 9.75 3.35 -11.19
N GLY A 7 10.82 3.81 -11.84
CA GLY A 7 10.76 4.70 -13.00
C GLY A 7 11.79 5.83 -12.96
N THR A 8 11.69 6.73 -13.93
CA THR A 8 12.59 7.89 -14.03
C THR A 8 12.12 9.02 -13.11
N ILE A 9 13.04 9.57 -12.32
CA ILE A 9 12.76 10.77 -11.51
C ILE A 9 12.67 11.98 -12.44
N ASN A 10 11.53 12.67 -12.36
CA ASN A 10 11.22 13.92 -13.03
C ASN A 10 11.16 15.08 -12.04
N ASN A 11 11.20 16.31 -12.54
CA ASN A 11 10.98 17.53 -11.75
C ASN A 11 9.75 18.26 -12.27
N ASP A 12 8.93 18.81 -11.36
CA ASP A 12 7.85 19.71 -11.75
C ASP A 12 8.38 21.14 -11.98
N SER A 13 7.47 22.06 -12.32
CA SER A 13 7.82 23.47 -12.51
C SER A 13 8.36 24.15 -11.26
N ASP A 14 8.08 23.59 -10.08
CA ASP A 14 8.47 24.12 -8.78
C ASP A 14 9.75 23.46 -8.25
N GLY A 15 10.33 22.51 -9.02
CA GLY A 15 11.54 21.78 -8.67
C GLY A 15 11.33 20.60 -7.73
N ASN A 16 10.08 20.16 -7.51
CA ASN A 16 9.80 18.98 -6.72
C ASN A 16 10.04 17.71 -7.54
N GLU A 17 10.76 16.76 -6.95
CA GLU A 17 11.01 15.46 -7.54
C GLU A 17 9.75 14.58 -7.51
N TYR A 18 9.45 13.89 -8.62
CA TYR A 18 8.39 12.90 -8.70
C TYR A 18 8.74 11.74 -9.63
N VAL A 19 8.08 10.61 -9.43
CA VAL A 19 8.04 9.52 -10.40
C VAL A 19 6.70 9.56 -11.11
N GLU A 20 6.70 9.39 -12.44
CA GLU A 20 5.47 9.28 -13.22
C GLU A 20 5.16 7.82 -13.52
N ILE A 21 3.98 7.35 -13.11
CA ILE A 21 3.53 5.97 -13.31
C ILE A 21 2.10 6.03 -13.82
N ASP A 22 1.86 5.47 -15.01
CA ASP A 22 0.56 5.48 -15.71
C ASP A 22 -0.07 6.89 -15.80
N GLY A 23 0.75 7.90 -16.09
CA GLY A 23 0.31 9.29 -16.22
C GLY A 23 -0.01 10.00 -14.89
N LYS A 24 0.26 9.36 -13.75
CA LYS A 24 0.11 9.96 -12.41
C LYS A 24 1.48 10.30 -11.82
N LYS A 25 1.58 11.49 -11.22
CA LYS A 25 2.80 11.98 -10.55
C LYS A 25 2.82 11.60 -9.06
N TYR A 26 3.92 11.01 -8.62
CA TYR A 26 4.13 10.58 -7.24
C TYR A 26 5.37 11.26 -6.64
N PHE A 27 5.14 12.29 -5.81
CA PHE A 27 6.20 13.17 -5.29
C PHE A 27 6.94 12.62 -4.06
N GLY A 28 6.23 11.94 -3.15
CA GLY A 28 6.85 11.47 -1.89
C GLY A 28 7.69 10.20 -2.00
N ILE A 29 7.65 9.53 -3.16
CA ILE A 29 8.37 8.27 -3.41
C ILE A 29 9.88 8.52 -3.42
N VAL A 30 10.30 9.60 -4.09
CA VAL A 30 11.71 9.96 -4.20
C VAL A 30 12.31 10.28 -2.82
N LEU A 31 11.56 11.01 -1.99
CA LEU A 31 11.95 11.32 -0.61
C LEU A 31 12.10 10.07 0.26
N HIS A 32 11.20 9.09 0.12
CA HIS A 32 11.28 7.84 0.88
C HIS A 32 12.36 6.89 0.38
N GLU A 33 12.58 6.81 -0.93
CA GLU A 33 13.66 6.01 -1.50
C GLU A 33 15.03 6.51 -1.05
N GLN A 34 15.26 7.83 -1.07
CA GLN A 34 16.49 8.43 -0.53
C GLN A 34 16.68 8.13 0.97
N GLN A 35 15.59 8.14 1.76
CA GLN A 35 15.64 7.77 3.18
C GLN A 35 16.04 6.31 3.37
N LEU A 36 15.39 5.39 2.64
CA LEU A 36 15.64 3.95 2.73
C LEU A 36 17.05 3.58 2.23
N MET A 37 17.51 4.16 1.13
CA MET A 37 18.87 3.94 0.61
C MET A 37 19.95 4.49 1.56
N GLY A 38 19.64 5.55 2.30
CA GLY A 38 20.49 6.08 3.37
C GLY A 38 20.44 5.28 4.68
N GLY A 39 19.72 4.15 4.73
CA GLY A 39 19.52 3.35 5.93
C GLY A 39 18.66 4.04 7.01
N ARG A 40 17.92 5.09 6.65
CA ARG A 40 17.07 5.84 7.56
C ARG A 40 15.65 5.29 7.53
N VAL A 41 15.01 5.31 8.69
CA VAL A 41 13.58 5.00 8.81
C VAL A 41 12.78 6.15 8.20
N PRO A 42 11.68 5.88 7.46
CA PRO A 42 10.82 6.94 6.95
C PRO A 42 10.33 7.84 8.10
N LEU A 43 10.47 9.16 7.92
CA LEU A 43 10.05 10.15 8.92
C LEU A 43 8.54 10.05 9.23
N ASN A 44 7.74 9.70 8.22
CA ASN A 44 6.32 9.41 8.36
C ASN A 44 6.04 8.00 7.81
N TYR A 45 6.00 7.02 8.71
CA TYR A 45 5.75 5.63 8.33
C TYR A 45 4.37 5.42 7.72
N ALA A 46 3.35 6.16 8.15
CA ALA A 46 2.00 6.03 7.62
C ALA A 46 1.91 6.52 6.17
N ASP A 47 2.56 7.64 5.87
CA ASP A 47 2.61 8.16 4.50
C ASP A 47 3.46 7.27 3.59
N PHE A 48 4.58 6.76 4.11
CA PHE A 48 5.36 5.74 3.41
C PHE A 48 4.51 4.51 3.08
N LEU A 49 3.81 3.94 4.08
CA LEU A 49 2.98 2.75 3.90
C LEU A 49 1.87 2.98 2.87
N ARG A 50 1.28 4.17 2.85
CA ARG A 50 0.30 4.59 1.85
C ARG A 50 0.88 4.59 0.45
N GLN A 51 1.97 5.30 0.23
CA GLN A 51 2.59 5.41 -1.09
C GLN A 51 3.12 4.05 -1.56
N PHE A 52 3.75 3.29 -0.66
CA PHE A 52 4.25 1.95 -0.93
C PHE A 52 3.12 0.97 -1.29
N GLY A 53 2.00 1.03 -0.56
CA GLY A 53 0.81 0.24 -0.86
C GLY A 53 0.20 0.58 -2.22
N MET A 54 0.16 1.87 -2.59
CA MET A 54 -0.39 2.27 -3.88
C MET A 54 0.50 1.87 -5.07
N ILE A 55 1.82 1.88 -4.91
CA ILE A 55 2.75 1.61 -6.02
C ILE A 55 3.00 0.11 -6.27
N LEU A 56 3.05 -0.71 -5.22
CA LEU A 56 3.26 -2.16 -5.33
C LEU A 56 2.42 -2.84 -6.42
N PRO A 57 1.08 -2.64 -6.47
CA PRO A 57 0.24 -3.31 -7.46
C PRO A 57 0.42 -2.75 -8.88
N LEU A 58 0.88 -1.50 -9.03
CA LEU A 58 1.12 -0.85 -10.32
C LEU A 58 2.45 -1.28 -10.91
N SER A 59 3.50 -1.35 -10.09
CA SER A 59 4.84 -1.75 -10.54
C SER A 59 4.97 -3.26 -10.74
N PHE A 60 4.23 -4.06 -9.98
CA PHE A 60 4.33 -5.53 -10.02
C PHE A 60 2.94 -6.19 -10.04
N PRO A 61 2.13 -5.96 -11.09
CA PRO A 61 0.76 -6.46 -11.18
C PRO A 61 0.69 -8.00 -11.11
N ASP A 62 1.69 -8.70 -11.66
CA ASP A 62 1.77 -10.17 -11.63
C ASP A 62 1.88 -10.75 -10.20
N ARG A 63 2.29 -9.93 -9.23
CA ARG A 63 2.46 -10.32 -7.82
C ARG A 63 1.31 -9.89 -6.93
N LEU A 64 0.29 -9.22 -7.49
CA LEU A 64 -0.83 -8.67 -6.73
C LEU A 64 -1.53 -9.69 -5.84
N ASN A 65 -1.83 -10.88 -6.38
CA ASN A 65 -2.45 -11.97 -5.61
C ASN A 65 -1.54 -12.47 -4.48
N THR A 66 -0.23 -12.53 -4.70
CA THR A 66 0.75 -12.89 -3.67
C THR A 66 0.76 -11.86 -2.54
N TYR A 67 0.77 -10.56 -2.88
CA TYR A 67 0.73 -9.50 -1.85
C TYR A 67 -0.55 -9.54 -1.02
N ALA A 68 -1.71 -9.79 -1.65
CA ALA A 68 -2.97 -9.95 -0.94
C ALA A 68 -2.96 -11.17 0.00
N LEU A 69 -2.40 -12.30 -0.46
CA LEU A 69 -2.25 -13.51 0.34
C LEU A 69 -1.30 -13.28 1.53
N ASP A 70 -0.17 -12.61 1.31
CA ASP A 70 0.80 -12.30 2.36
C ASP A 70 0.18 -11.38 3.43
N CYS A 71 -0.57 -10.35 3.03
CA CYS A 71 -1.32 -9.51 3.97
C CYS A 71 -2.30 -10.36 4.81
N ASN A 72 -3.06 -11.25 4.16
CA ASN A 72 -3.99 -12.13 4.86
C ASN A 72 -3.27 -13.08 5.85
N ASN A 73 -2.09 -13.57 5.50
CA ASN A 73 -1.26 -14.36 6.42
C ASN A 73 -0.81 -13.50 7.62
N TYR A 74 -0.43 -12.24 7.39
CA TYR A 74 -0.02 -11.31 8.44
C TYR A 74 -1.15 -10.91 9.39
N PHE A 75 -2.43 -11.05 9.01
CA PHE A 75 -3.57 -10.85 9.91
C PHE A 75 -3.56 -11.82 11.11
N ARG A 76 -2.77 -12.90 11.05
CA ARG A 76 -2.60 -13.87 12.15
C ARG A 76 -1.28 -13.68 12.91
N SER A 77 -0.53 -12.62 12.63
CA SER A 77 0.70 -12.30 13.34
C SER A 77 0.46 -12.10 14.83
N GLN A 78 1.41 -12.49 15.68
CA GLN A 78 1.36 -12.18 17.11
C GLN A 78 1.51 -10.68 17.40
N SER A 79 2.10 -9.92 16.47
CA SER A 79 2.30 -8.48 16.61
C SER A 79 1.08 -7.71 16.10
N ALA A 80 0.40 -6.99 16.99
CA ALA A 80 -0.71 -6.09 16.64
C ALA A 80 -0.30 -5.07 15.58
N ARG A 81 0.92 -4.52 15.69
CA ARG A 81 1.47 -3.58 14.69
C ARG A 81 1.59 -4.20 13.29
N ILE A 82 1.99 -5.47 13.19
CA ILE A 82 2.03 -6.17 11.88
C ILE A 82 0.62 -6.34 11.33
N ARG A 83 -0.36 -6.72 12.17
CA ARG A 83 -1.77 -6.85 11.75
C ARG A 83 -2.33 -5.51 11.27
N GLN A 84 -2.12 -4.43 12.01
CA GLN A 84 -2.49 -3.05 11.63
C GLN A 84 -1.90 -2.65 10.28
N ASN A 85 -0.59 -2.85 10.10
CA ASN A 85 0.10 -2.47 8.88
C ASN A 85 -0.39 -3.28 7.67
N ALA A 86 -0.64 -4.58 7.84
CA ALA A 86 -1.18 -5.42 6.79
C ALA A 86 -2.59 -4.97 6.37
N ALA A 87 -3.44 -4.60 7.34
CA ALA A 87 -4.78 -4.08 7.07
C ALA A 87 -4.74 -2.78 6.25
N MET A 88 -3.88 -1.84 6.65
CA MET A 88 -3.71 -0.59 5.91
C MET A 88 -3.09 -0.82 4.53
N LEU A 89 -2.10 -1.71 4.42
CA LEU A 89 -1.44 -2.02 3.15
C LEU A 89 -2.43 -2.60 2.13
N ILE A 90 -3.29 -3.54 2.52
CA ILE A 90 -4.33 -4.06 1.61
C ILE A 90 -5.31 -2.95 1.20
N GLY A 91 -5.73 -2.10 2.13
CA GLY A 91 -6.60 -0.95 1.82
C GLY A 91 -5.98 -0.03 0.78
N PHE A 92 -4.72 0.37 0.97
CA PHE A 92 -4.01 1.24 0.03
C PHE A 92 -3.76 0.59 -1.32
N MET A 93 -3.38 -0.70 -1.37
CA MET A 93 -3.24 -1.43 -2.64
C MET A 93 -4.54 -1.39 -3.45
N LEU A 94 -5.69 -1.62 -2.79
CA LEU A 94 -6.99 -1.68 -3.46
C LEU A 94 -7.43 -0.33 -4.03
N THR A 95 -7.01 0.79 -3.42
CA THR A 95 -7.29 2.14 -3.95
C THR A 95 -6.59 2.44 -5.27
N ALA A 96 -5.47 1.77 -5.55
CA ALA A 96 -4.65 2.04 -6.74
C ALA A 96 -5.04 1.19 -7.95
N LEU A 97 -5.85 0.14 -7.77
CA LEU A 97 -6.11 -0.84 -8.82
C LEU A 97 -6.99 -0.30 -9.95
N THR A 98 -6.58 -0.57 -11.18
CA THR A 98 -7.43 -0.42 -12.38
C THR A 98 -8.55 -1.47 -12.38
N PRO A 99 -9.65 -1.27 -13.13
CA PRO A 99 -10.74 -2.24 -13.22
C PRO A 99 -10.29 -3.66 -13.59
N GLU A 100 -9.30 -3.78 -14.47
CA GLU A 100 -8.74 -5.05 -14.93
C GLU A 100 -8.03 -5.79 -13.78
N LEU A 101 -7.18 -5.08 -13.03
CA LEU A 101 -6.44 -5.66 -11.89
C LEU A 101 -7.38 -6.08 -10.76
N ARG A 102 -8.47 -5.32 -10.51
CA ARG A 102 -9.47 -5.68 -9.50
C ARG A 102 -10.12 -7.03 -9.78
N GLY A 103 -10.33 -7.37 -11.05
CA GLY A 103 -10.92 -8.65 -11.46
C GLY A 103 -10.04 -9.86 -11.14
N THR A 104 -8.75 -9.66 -10.90
CA THR A 104 -7.79 -10.74 -10.60
C THR A 104 -7.72 -11.13 -9.13
N LEU A 105 -8.29 -10.31 -8.24
CA LEU A 105 -8.23 -10.51 -6.79
C LEU A 105 -9.46 -11.26 -6.27
N SER A 106 -9.21 -12.20 -5.37
CA SER A 106 -10.29 -12.86 -4.61
C SER A 106 -10.89 -11.89 -3.60
N LYS A 107 -12.11 -11.43 -3.88
CA LYS A 107 -12.91 -10.61 -2.95
C LYS A 107 -13.12 -11.35 -1.63
N ASP A 108 -13.43 -12.63 -1.69
CA ASP A 108 -13.65 -13.46 -0.50
C ASP A 108 -12.42 -13.50 0.40
N LEU A 109 -11.21 -13.65 -0.17
CA LEU A 109 -9.96 -13.65 0.60
C LEU A 109 -9.77 -12.33 1.35
N ILE A 110 -9.99 -11.20 0.67
CA ILE A 110 -9.77 -9.87 1.22
C ILE A 110 -10.82 -9.56 2.29
N PHE A 111 -12.10 -9.74 1.97
CA PHE A 111 -13.19 -9.39 2.88
C PHE A 111 -13.25 -10.31 4.09
N SER A 112 -13.01 -11.62 3.93
CA SER A 112 -12.98 -12.53 5.09
C SER A 112 -11.85 -12.18 6.05
N GLY A 113 -10.67 -11.82 5.53
CA GLY A 113 -9.54 -11.38 6.36
C GLY A 113 -9.81 -10.06 7.09
N LEU A 114 -10.39 -9.06 6.41
CA LEU A 114 -10.78 -7.79 7.05
C LEU A 114 -11.89 -7.99 8.08
N GLU A 115 -12.88 -8.86 7.80
CA GLU A 115 -13.94 -9.22 8.74
C GLU A 115 -13.37 -9.90 10.01
N GLN A 116 -12.34 -10.72 9.86
CA GLN A 116 -11.62 -11.29 10.99
C GLN A 116 -10.97 -10.19 11.85
N LEU A 117 -10.30 -9.22 11.23
CA LEU A 117 -9.62 -8.13 11.95
C LEU A 117 -10.57 -7.13 12.62
N LEU A 118 -11.81 -6.99 12.14
CA LEU A 118 -12.83 -6.21 12.85
C LEU A 118 -13.14 -6.77 14.25
N ARG A 119 -12.81 -8.03 14.50
CA ARG A 119 -12.97 -8.72 15.79
C ARG A 119 -11.64 -8.90 16.52
N ASP A 120 -10.57 -8.23 16.09
CA ASP A 120 -9.26 -8.34 16.73
C ASP A 120 -9.32 -7.87 18.20
N PRO A 121 -8.62 -8.54 19.14
CA PRO A 121 -8.57 -8.10 20.53
C PRO A 121 -7.99 -6.69 20.71
N ASP A 122 -7.08 -6.28 19.83
CA ASP A 122 -6.41 -4.97 19.88
C ASP A 122 -7.27 -3.88 19.23
N GLU A 123 -7.51 -2.78 19.95
CA GLU A 123 -8.36 -1.68 19.48
C GLU A 123 -7.80 -0.99 18.25
N ASP A 124 -6.50 -0.73 18.21
CA ASP A 124 -5.86 -0.04 17.10
C ASP A 124 -5.91 -0.89 15.83
N VAL A 125 -5.82 -2.23 15.94
CA VAL A 125 -6.06 -3.13 14.80
C VAL A 125 -7.48 -2.94 14.24
N ARG A 126 -8.50 -2.88 15.11
CA ARG A 126 -9.89 -2.68 14.67
C ARG A 126 -10.08 -1.32 14.00
N VAL A 127 -9.53 -0.24 14.59
CA VAL A 127 -9.61 1.12 14.03
C VAL A 127 -8.96 1.18 12.65
N GLN A 128 -7.76 0.61 12.49
CA GLN A 128 -7.08 0.60 11.19
C GLN A 128 -7.80 -0.28 10.16
N THR A 129 -8.44 -1.36 10.59
CA THR A 129 -9.27 -2.19 9.71
C THR A 129 -10.47 -1.42 9.18
N VAL A 130 -11.15 -0.65 10.03
CA VAL A 130 -12.26 0.22 9.58
C VAL A 130 -11.75 1.28 8.61
N SER A 131 -10.60 1.90 8.88
CA SER A 131 -9.95 2.84 7.95
C SER A 131 -9.64 2.19 6.60
N ALA A 132 -9.09 0.97 6.61
CA ALA A 132 -8.82 0.21 5.39
C ALA A 132 -10.10 -0.11 4.60
N ILE A 133 -11.18 -0.51 5.29
CA ILE A 133 -12.50 -0.74 4.67
C ILE A 133 -13.06 0.55 4.08
N ALA A 134 -12.92 1.68 4.78
CA ALA A 134 -13.37 2.97 4.28
C ALA A 134 -12.69 3.32 2.96
N LEU A 135 -11.41 2.96 2.78
CA LEU A 135 -10.67 3.15 1.52
C LEU A 135 -11.17 2.25 0.37
N LEU A 136 -11.93 1.19 0.66
CA LEU A 136 -12.54 0.32 -0.35
C LEU A 136 -13.71 0.95 -1.08
N TYR A 137 -14.15 2.17 -0.71
CA TYR A 137 -15.16 2.91 -1.48
C TYR A 137 -14.79 3.03 -2.96
N ALA A 138 -13.49 3.07 -3.27
CA ALA A 138 -12.98 3.12 -4.62
C ALA A 138 -12.95 1.75 -5.32
N PHE A 139 -13.08 0.65 -4.57
CA PHE A 139 -13.01 -0.75 -5.01
C PHE A 139 -14.40 -1.39 -5.23
N ALA A 140 -15.44 -0.89 -4.56
CA ALA A 140 -16.83 -1.36 -4.63
C ALA A 140 -17.47 -1.15 -6.01
#